data_AF-A0A5N9GRN5-F1
#
_entry.id   AF-A0A5N9GRN5-F1
#
_cell.length_a   1.000
_cell.length_b   1.000
_cell.length_c   1.000
_cell.angle_alpha   90.00
_cell.angle_beta   90.00
_cell.angle_gamma   90.00
#
_symmetry.space_group_name_H-M   'P 1'
#
loop_
_entity.id
_entity.type
_entity.pdbx_description
1 polymer ?
#
loop_
_entity_poly.entity_id
_entity_poly.type
_entity_poly.pdbx_seq_one_letter_code
_entity_poly.pdbx_strand_id
1 'polypeptide(L)'
;MLRGLVRCPRCGGNYTGYARHDYRGYRCIGANTGSFATKERCTPGGFPTQLVEDLVWKSVTEALSHPDMLKREYRRVVEATASPSGIGAERKQIEVALRRAKSQEDRVTEAYVGSVMDLDRYQAEMEKQKRQRSGLEWS
;
A
#
# COMPACT_ATOMS: atom_id res chain seq x y z
N MET A 1 11.09 -0.35 17.89
CA MET A 1 10.12 -1.06 17.02
C MET A 1 8.90 -0.19 16.63
N LEU A 2 9.08 1.04 16.09
CA LEU A 2 7.96 1.96 15.72
C LEU A 2 8.25 2.85 14.50
N ARG A 3 9.08 2.39 13.56
CA ARG A 3 9.48 3.20 12.41
C ARG A 3 8.24 3.59 11.58
N GLY A 4 8.02 4.89 11.40
CA GLY A 4 6.96 5.43 10.55
C GLY A 4 5.56 5.50 11.16
N LEU A 5 5.36 5.03 12.40
CA LEU A 5 4.07 5.09 13.09
C LEU A 5 3.90 6.36 13.93
N VAL A 6 5.02 6.91 14.43
CA VAL A 6 4.99 8.12 15.24
C VAL A 6 5.19 9.35 14.35
N ARG A 7 4.23 10.28 14.39
CA ARG A 7 4.23 11.52 13.61
C ARG A 7 4.68 12.70 14.46
N CYS A 8 5.45 13.58 13.85
CA CYS A 8 5.82 14.84 14.48
C CYS A 8 4.64 15.81 14.46
N PRO A 9 4.17 16.30 15.63
CA PRO A 9 3.06 17.25 15.67
C PRO A 9 3.45 18.62 15.07
N ARG A 10 4.76 18.93 14.98
CA ARG A 10 5.24 20.22 14.48
C ARG A 10 5.39 20.28 12.96
N CYS A 11 5.87 19.22 12.31
CA CYS A 11 6.07 19.21 10.86
C CYS A 11 5.29 18.14 10.10
N GLY A 12 4.56 17.26 10.79
CA GLY A 12 3.87 16.11 10.18
C GLY A 12 4.80 14.99 9.69
N GLY A 13 6.12 15.19 9.76
CA GLY A 13 7.12 14.20 9.36
C GLY A 13 7.15 12.98 10.28
N ASN A 14 7.72 11.88 9.79
CA ASN A 14 7.87 10.66 10.57
C ASN A 14 9.01 10.76 11.58
N TYR A 15 8.81 10.19 12.76
CA TYR A 15 9.91 9.82 13.64
C TYR A 15 10.56 8.52 13.17
N THR A 16 11.88 8.54 13.09
CA THR A 16 12.70 7.39 12.72
C THR A 16 13.59 7.01 13.90
N GLY A 17 13.81 5.71 14.07
CA GLY A 17 14.71 5.22 15.10
C GLY A 17 16.15 5.60 14.78
N TYR A 18 16.90 6.07 15.77
CA TYR A 18 18.33 6.32 15.69
C TYR A 18 19.04 5.67 16.87
N ALA A 19 20.29 5.26 16.64
CA ALA A 19 21.17 4.73 17.66
C ALA A 19 22.51 5.48 17.61
N ARG A 20 23.03 5.86 18.77
CA ARG A 20 24.38 6.41 18.97
C ARG A 20 24.96 5.84 20.25
N HIS A 21 26.04 5.06 20.15
CA HIS A 21 26.66 4.37 21.29
C HIS A 21 25.59 3.76 22.21
N ASP A 22 25.49 4.24 23.45
CA ASP A 22 24.57 3.75 24.49
C ASP A 22 23.17 4.37 24.44
N TYR A 23 22.89 5.26 23.48
CA TYR A 23 21.60 5.90 23.33
C TYR A 23 20.83 5.37 22.12
N ARG A 24 19.62 4.89 22.36
CA ARG A 24 18.64 4.54 21.32
C ARG A 24 17.37 5.34 21.52
N GLY A 25 16.94 6.04 20.48
CA GLY A 25 15.72 6.82 20.54
C GLY A 25 15.09 7.01 19.18
N TYR A 26 14.07 7.85 19.16
CA TYR A 26 13.44 8.28 17.93
C TYR A 26 13.71 9.76 17.72
N ARG A 27 13.94 10.15 16.46
CA ARG A 27 14.13 11.53 16.04
C ARG A 27 13.27 11.82 14.82
N CYS A 28 12.76 13.04 14.74
CA CYS A 28 12.01 13.50 13.58
C CYS A 28 12.91 13.56 12.33
N ILE A 29 12.44 13.03 11.20
CA ILE A 29 13.17 13.08 9.93
C ILE A 29 13.43 14.52 9.46
N GLY A 30 12.49 15.43 9.73
CA GLY A 30 12.58 16.84 9.38
C GLY A 30 13.69 17.60 10.13
N ALA A 31 14.34 16.98 11.12
CA ALA A 31 15.51 17.54 11.78
C ALA A 31 16.76 17.53 10.88
N ASN A 32 16.90 16.53 10.01
CA ASN A 32 18.04 16.42 9.10
C ASN A 32 17.74 17.00 7.71
N THR A 33 16.54 16.74 7.18
CA THR A 33 16.18 17.07 5.79
C THR A 33 15.37 18.36 5.66
N GLY A 34 14.95 18.96 6.78
CA GLY A 34 13.91 19.99 6.77
C GLY A 34 12.50 19.40 6.71
N SER A 35 11.54 20.15 7.21
CA SER A 35 10.11 19.85 7.11
C SER A 35 9.64 20.00 5.67
N PHE A 36 8.89 19.02 5.14
CA PHE A 36 8.22 19.18 3.85
C PHE A 36 7.19 20.33 3.85
N ALA A 37 6.62 20.64 5.01
CA ALA A 37 5.58 21.67 5.16
C ALA A 37 6.15 23.08 5.32
N THR A 38 7.28 23.24 6.02
CA THR A 38 7.80 24.57 6.39
C THR A 38 9.16 24.88 5.76
N LYS A 39 9.80 23.92 5.07
CA LYS A 39 11.17 23.99 4.52
C LYS A 39 12.28 24.33 5.51
N GLU A 40 11.94 24.56 6.78
CA GLU A 40 12.88 24.78 7.87
C GLU A 40 13.25 23.47 8.57
N ARG A 41 14.42 23.44 9.22
CA ARG A 41 14.80 22.31 10.08
C ARG A 41 13.82 22.21 11.23
N CYS A 42 13.20 21.04 11.36
CA CYS A 42 12.32 20.76 12.47
C CYS A 42 13.18 20.55 13.72
N THR A 43 12.94 21.31 14.80
CA THR A 43 13.62 21.12 16.10
C THR A 43 12.77 20.47 17.20
N PRO A 44 11.90 19.48 16.94
CA PRO A 44 11.32 18.70 18.01
C PRO A 44 12.43 17.82 18.59
N GLY A 45 12.50 17.75 19.91
CA GLY A 45 13.43 16.87 20.62
C GLY A 45 13.25 15.42 20.19
N GLY A 46 14.36 14.67 20.19
CA GLY A 46 14.29 13.21 20.17
C GLY A 46 13.87 12.69 21.54
N PHE A 47 13.31 11.48 21.57
CA PHE A 47 12.92 10.83 22.83
C PHE A 47 13.48 9.41 22.92
N PRO A 48 13.73 8.91 24.14
CA PRO A 48 14.24 7.55 24.34
C PRO A 48 13.27 6.50 23.80
N THR A 49 13.82 5.37 23.37
CA THR A 49 13.02 4.26 22.82
C THR A 49 12.05 3.70 23.86
N GLN A 50 12.54 3.48 25.09
CA GLN A 50 11.78 2.87 26.18
C GLN A 50 10.51 3.66 26.53
N LEU A 51 10.60 4.99 26.60
CA LEU A 51 9.44 5.86 26.91
C LEU A 51 8.24 5.58 25.99
N VAL A 52 8.51 5.40 24.70
CA VAL A 52 7.45 5.23 23.70
C VAL A 52 6.99 3.78 23.67
N GLU A 53 7.92 2.85 23.80
CA GLU A 53 7.59 1.43 23.83
C GLU A 53 6.71 1.12 25.05
N ASP A 54 7.02 1.66 26.23
CA ASP A 54 6.21 1.49 27.44
C ASP A 54 4.81 2.11 27.28
N LEU A 55 4.72 3.32 26.73
CA LEU A 55 3.44 3.99 26.50
C LEU A 55 2.56 3.25 25.48
N VAL A 56 3.17 2.83 24.36
CA VAL A 56 2.48 2.02 23.35
C VAL A 56 2.03 0.71 23.96
N TRP A 57 2.89 0.06 24.74
CA TRP A 57 2.58 -1.25 25.29
C TRP A 57 1.50 -1.21 26.36
N LYS A 58 1.50 -0.18 27.20
CA LYS A 58 0.38 0.12 28.10
C LYS A 58 -0.92 0.33 27.32
N SER A 59 -0.89 1.16 26.26
CA SER A 59 -2.07 1.48 25.45
C SER A 59 -2.64 0.25 24.74
N VAL A 60 -1.77 -0.62 24.19
CA VAL A 60 -2.20 -1.87 23.56
C VAL A 60 -2.78 -2.83 24.59
N THR A 61 -2.14 -2.98 25.75
CA THR A 61 -2.64 -3.85 26.83
C THR A 61 -4.02 -3.39 27.32
N GLU A 62 -4.22 -2.08 27.49
CA GLU A 62 -5.50 -1.49 27.87
C GLU A 62 -6.57 -1.70 26.78
N ALA A 63 -6.22 -1.52 25.50
CA ALA A 63 -7.13 -1.78 24.39
C ALA A 63 -7.53 -3.27 24.31
N LEU A 64 -6.57 -4.18 24.48
CA LEU A 64 -6.82 -5.63 24.50
C LEU A 64 -7.66 -6.06 25.72
N SER A 65 -7.60 -5.32 26.81
CA SER A 65 -8.43 -5.55 28.00
C SER A 65 -9.91 -5.19 27.78
N HIS A 66 -10.25 -4.51 26.68
CA HIS A 66 -11.61 -4.13 26.30
C HIS A 66 -12.01 -4.76 24.95
N PRO A 67 -12.20 -6.09 24.88
CA PRO A 67 -12.39 -6.83 23.63
C PRO A 67 -13.63 -6.37 22.83
N ASP A 68 -14.66 -5.83 23.49
CA ASP A 68 -15.87 -5.37 22.80
C ASP A 68 -15.65 -4.04 22.04
N MET A 69 -14.77 -3.16 22.54
CA MET A 69 -14.36 -1.95 21.81
C MET A 69 -13.55 -2.32 20.55
N LEU A 70 -12.65 -3.29 20.67
CA LEU A 70 -11.86 -3.79 19.54
C LEU A 70 -12.75 -4.43 18.46
N LYS A 71 -13.71 -5.27 18.85
CA LYS A 71 -14.67 -5.87 17.91
C LYS A 71 -15.48 -4.82 17.15
N ARG A 72 -15.91 -3.76 17.84
CA ARG A 72 -16.66 -2.65 17.22
C ARG A 72 -15.82 -1.88 16.22
N GLU A 73 -14.59 -1.51 16.58
CA GLU A 73 -13.71 -0.77 15.67
C GLU A 73 -13.24 -1.65 14.50
N TYR A 74 -12.95 -2.94 14.74
CA TYR A 74 -12.65 -3.90 13.69
C TYR A 74 -13.81 -3.99 12.68
N ARG A 75 -15.06 -4.14 13.17
CA ARG A 75 -16.25 -4.16 12.31
C ARG A 75 -16.37 -2.86 11.50
N ARG A 76 -16.19 -1.70 12.14
CA ARG A 76 -16.22 -0.40 11.48
C ARG A 76 -15.18 -0.29 10.37
N VAL A 77 -13.94 -0.72 10.62
CA VAL A 77 -12.86 -0.70 9.62
C VAL A 77 -13.17 -1.65 8.47
N VAL A 78 -13.65 -2.86 8.75
CA VAL A 78 -14.06 -3.84 7.74
C VAL A 78 -15.22 -3.31 6.89
N GLU A 79 -16.22 -2.68 7.50
CA GLU A 79 -17.35 -2.08 6.77
C GLU A 79 -16.91 -0.85 5.95
N ALA A 80 -15.99 -0.04 6.49
CA ALA A 80 -15.42 1.10 5.78
C ALA A 80 -14.52 0.69 4.61
N THR A 81 -13.82 -0.44 4.70
CA THR A 81 -13.02 -1.00 3.59
C THR A 81 -13.84 -1.84 2.62
N ALA A 82 -15.00 -2.35 3.06
CA ALA A 82 -15.99 -3.03 2.21
C ALA A 82 -16.82 -2.03 1.37
N SER A 83 -16.97 -0.78 1.81
CA SER A 83 -17.29 0.34 0.91
C SER A 83 -16.19 0.41 -0.16
N PRO A 84 -16.49 0.71 -1.45
CA PRO A 84 -15.52 0.62 -2.55
C PRO A 84 -14.41 1.67 -2.41
N SER A 85 -13.51 1.40 -1.47
CA SER A 85 -12.19 1.98 -1.33
C SER A 85 -11.30 1.40 -2.42
N GLY A 86 -10.16 2.06 -2.70
CA GLY A 86 -9.33 1.87 -3.89
C GLY A 86 -9.10 0.42 -4.33
N ILE A 87 -9.01 -0.53 -3.40
CA ILE A 87 -8.84 -1.98 -3.67
C ILE A 87 -10.02 -2.57 -4.45
N GLY A 88 -11.26 -2.19 -4.15
CA GLY A 88 -12.44 -2.67 -4.87
C GLY A 88 -12.54 -2.07 -6.29
N ALA A 89 -12.16 -0.80 -6.44
CA ALA A 89 -12.11 -0.14 -7.73
C ALA A 89 -10.99 -0.71 -8.62
N GLU A 90 -9.81 -0.96 -8.05
CA GLU A 90 -8.66 -1.58 -8.71
C GLU A 90 -8.96 -3.01 -9.14
N ARG A 91 -9.56 -3.83 -8.26
CA ARG A 91 -10.06 -5.17 -8.62
C ARG A 91 -11.04 -5.12 -9.79
N LYS A 92 -12.01 -4.21 -9.75
CA LYS A 92 -13.00 -4.05 -10.83
C LYS A 92 -12.34 -3.62 -12.14
N GLN A 93 -11.30 -2.78 -12.09
CA GLN A 93 -10.53 -2.39 -13.27
C GLN A 93 -9.75 -3.57 -13.85
N ILE A 94 -9.10 -4.37 -13.00
CA ILE A 94 -8.38 -5.59 -13.41
C ILE A 94 -9.35 -6.60 -14.05
N GLU A 95 -10.52 -6.82 -13.45
CA GLU A 95 -11.55 -7.70 -14.01
C GLU A 95 -12.03 -7.24 -15.39
N VAL A 96 -12.26 -5.93 -15.57
CA VAL A 96 -12.66 -5.35 -16.85
C VAL A 96 -11.53 -5.51 -17.88
N ALA A 97 -10.27 -5.31 -17.48
CA ALA A 97 -9.11 -5.49 -18.34
C ALA A 97 -8.96 -6.96 -18.79
N LEU A 98 -9.13 -7.92 -17.89
CA LEU A 98 -9.13 -9.35 -18.22
C LEU A 98 -10.22 -9.72 -19.22
N ARG A 99 -11.45 -9.22 -19.03
CA ARG A 99 -12.55 -9.48 -19.98
C ARG A 99 -12.25 -8.91 -21.36
N ARG A 100 -11.64 -7.72 -21.43
CA ARG A 100 -11.23 -7.11 -22.71
C ARG A 100 -10.13 -7.91 -23.40
N ALA A 101 -9.12 -8.37 -22.66
CA ALA A 101 -8.06 -9.20 -23.20
C ALA A 101 -8.62 -10.51 -23.79
N LYS A 102 -9.52 -11.19 -23.06
CA LYS A 102 -10.21 -12.38 -23.56
C LYS A 102 -10.97 -12.11 -24.86
N SER A 103 -11.75 -11.02 -24.91
CA SER A 103 -12.47 -10.65 -26.13
C SER A 103 -11.55 -10.33 -27.31
N GLN A 104 -10.32 -9.83 -27.07
CA GLN A 104 -9.33 -9.62 -28.12
C GLN A 104 -8.74 -10.94 -28.62
N GLU A 105 -8.43 -11.89 -27.72
CA GLU A 105 -8.01 -13.25 -28.09
C GLU A 105 -9.06 -13.95 -28.96
N ASP A 106 -10.34 -13.85 -28.58
CA ASP A 106 -11.45 -14.43 -29.35
C ASP A 106 -11.53 -13.83 -30.77
N ARG A 107 -11.37 -12.52 -30.92
CA ARG A 107 -11.38 -11.83 -32.23
C ARG A 107 -10.20 -12.18 -33.11
N VAL A 108 -9.00 -12.33 -32.52
CA VAL A 108 -7.80 -12.75 -33.26
C VAL A 108 -7.98 -14.18 -33.77
N THR A 109 -8.56 -15.05 -32.95
CA THR A 109 -8.92 -16.42 -33.33
C THR A 109 -9.94 -16.44 -34.46
N GLU A 110 -11.00 -15.64 -34.36
CA GLU A 110 -12.02 -15.54 -35.40
C GLU A 110 -11.46 -15.05 -36.75
N ALA A 111 -10.55 -14.06 -36.73
CA ALA A 111 -9.89 -13.57 -37.94
C ALA A 111 -9.01 -14.62 -38.63
N TYR A 112 -8.33 -15.47 -37.84
CA TYR A 112 -7.54 -16.58 -38.36
C TYR A 112 -8.43 -17.68 -38.95
N VAL A 113 -9.48 -18.11 -38.24
CA VAL A 113 -10.45 -19.10 -38.73
C VAL A 113 -11.15 -18.62 -40.00
N GLY A 114 -11.49 -17.32 -40.06
CA GLY A 114 -12.06 -16.68 -41.24
C GLY A 114 -11.08 -16.51 -42.41
N SER A 115 -9.83 -16.99 -42.29
CA SER A 115 -8.76 -16.84 -43.29
C SER A 115 -8.46 -15.39 -43.68
N VAL A 116 -8.82 -14.44 -42.81
CA VAL A 116 -8.51 -13.00 -42.96
C VAL A 116 -7.06 -12.71 -42.52
N MET A 117 -6.43 -13.66 -41.83
CA MET A 117 -5.09 -13.58 -41.28
C MET A 117 -4.35 -14.90 -41.48
N ASP A 118 -3.06 -14.83 -41.83
CA ASP A 118 -2.18 -16.00 -41.91
C ASP A 118 -1.71 -16.49 -40.52
N LEU A 119 -1.10 -17.68 -40.49
CA LEU A 119 -0.69 -18.33 -39.25
C LEU A 119 0.42 -17.58 -38.53
N ASP A 120 1.38 -17.00 -39.26
CA ASP A 120 2.51 -16.28 -38.68
C ASP A 120 2.03 -15.02 -37.95
N ARG A 121 1.10 -14.29 -38.57
CA ARG A 121 0.48 -13.10 -37.98
C ARG A 121 -0.42 -13.44 -36.80
N TYR A 122 -1.15 -14.56 -36.86
CA TYR A 122 -1.94 -15.06 -35.72
C TYR A 122 -1.06 -15.37 -34.50
N GLN A 123 0.04 -16.10 -34.69
CA GLN A 123 0.97 -16.43 -33.60
C GLN A 123 1.57 -15.17 -32.96
N ALA A 124 1.95 -14.18 -33.78
CA ALA A 124 2.48 -12.91 -33.29
C ALA A 124 1.46 -12.13 -32.43
N GLU A 125 0.19 -12.06 -32.85
CA GLU A 125 -0.86 -11.39 -32.07
C GLU A 125 -1.20 -12.17 -30.78
N MET A 126 -1.22 -13.50 -30.81
CA MET A 126 -1.47 -14.31 -29.61
C MET A 126 -0.37 -14.17 -28.55
N GLU A 127 0.90 -14.12 -28.95
CA GLU A 127 2.00 -13.88 -28.02
C GLU A 127 1.93 -12.49 -27.38
N LYS A 128 1.50 -11.47 -28.13
CA LYS A 128 1.26 -10.13 -27.61
C LYS A 128 0.13 -10.11 -26.58
N GLN A 129 -0.98 -10.78 -26.85
CA GLN A 129 -2.11 -10.90 -25.91
C GLN A 129 -1.72 -11.64 -24.63
N LYS A 130 -0.97 -12.75 -24.76
CA LYS A 130 -0.49 -13.53 -23.62
C LYS A 130 0.40 -12.71 -22.68
N ARG A 131 1.31 -11.90 -23.22
CA ARG A 131 2.16 -10.99 -22.43
C ARG A 131 1.34 -9.94 -21.68
N GLN A 132 0.32 -9.38 -22.33
CA GLN A 132 -0.58 -8.41 -21.68
C GLN A 132 -1.38 -9.06 -20.55
N ARG A 133 -1.90 -10.27 -20.74
CA ARG A 133 -2.65 -11.00 -19.71
C ARG A 133 -1.78 -11.38 -18.51
N SER A 134 -0.59 -11.92 -18.73
CA SER A 134 0.33 -12.26 -17.63
C SER A 134 0.73 -11.03 -16.79
N GLY A 135 0.78 -9.84 -17.39
CA GLY A 135 0.99 -8.59 -16.66
C GLY A 135 -0.19 -8.17 -15.78
N LEU A 136 -1.42 -8.57 -16.13
CA LEU A 136 -2.63 -8.31 -15.34
C LEU A 136 -2.87 -9.35 -14.23
N GLU A 137 -2.37 -10.58 -14.40
CA GLU A 137 -2.49 -11.67 -13.41
C GLU A 137 -1.52 -11.53 -12.22
N TRP A 138 -0.44 -10.76 -12.39
CA TRP A 138 0.59 -10.52 -11.38
C TRP A 138 0.57 -9.12 -10.76
N SER A 139 -0.47 -8.33 -11.06
CA SER A 139 -0.71 -6.99 -10.51
C SER A 139 -1.77 -7.03 -9.41
#